data_AF-A0A964TZF6-F1
#
_entry.id   AF-A0A964TZF6-F1
#
_cell.length_a   1.000
_cell.length_b   1.000
_cell.length_c   1.000
_cell.angle_alpha   90.00
_cell.angle_beta   90.00
_cell.angle_gamma   90.00
#
_symmetry.space_group_name_H-M   'P 1'
#
loop_
_entity.id
_entity.type
_entity.pdbx_description
1 polymer ?
#
loop_
_entity_poly.entity_id
_entity_poly.type
_entity_poly.pdbx_seq_one_letter_code
_entity_poly.pdbx_strand_id
1 'polypeptide(L)' 'MFKFLFGNTAPAPQVKRETQRETVLRAQSEINEILATLSPKPRITIYPEEGSFTIDLPEQMPDEAKALPAPDKPET' A
#
# COMPACT_ATOMS: atom_id res chain seq x y z
N MET A 1 -45.58 -12.90 8.45
CA MET A 1 -44.14 -12.87 8.87
C MET A 1 -43.26 -13.01 7.61
N PHE A 2 -42.02 -12.52 7.59
CA PHE A 2 -41.02 -12.47 6.48
C PHE A 2 -40.87 -11.19 5.64
N LYS A 3 -41.56 -10.07 5.93
CA LYS A 3 -41.32 -8.79 5.22
C LYS A 3 -39.94 -8.17 5.46
N PHE A 4 -39.21 -8.62 6.48
CA PHE A 4 -37.87 -8.14 6.85
C PHE A 4 -36.74 -8.83 6.08
N LEU A 5 -36.99 -9.94 5.37
CA LEU A 5 -35.96 -10.59 4.55
C LEU A 5 -35.68 -9.85 3.23
N PHE A 6 -36.61 -8.98 2.81
CA PHE A 6 -36.51 -8.22 1.55
C PHE A 6 -36.22 -6.72 1.77
N GLY A 7 -36.02 -6.31 3.01
CA GLY A 7 -35.75 -4.92 3.37
C GLY A 7 -34.25 -4.66 3.48
N ASN A 8 -33.58 -4.52 2.33
CA ASN A 8 -32.44 -3.61 2.08
C ASN A 8 -31.65 -4.08 0.86
N THR A 9 -32.25 -4.06 -0.33
CA THR A 9 -31.47 -4.05 -1.58
C THR A 9 -30.96 -2.64 -1.83
N ALA A 10 -30.18 -2.09 -0.91
CA ALA A 10 -29.29 -1.00 -1.29
C ALA A 10 -28.39 -1.58 -2.39
N PRO A 11 -28.27 -0.95 -3.57
CA PRO A 11 -27.34 -1.43 -4.58
C PRO A 11 -25.97 -1.53 -3.91
N ALA A 12 -25.39 -2.73 -3.93
CA ALA A 12 -24.04 -2.94 -3.43
C ALA A 12 -23.15 -1.86 -4.05
N PRO A 13 -22.27 -1.21 -3.27
CA PRO A 13 -21.43 -0.13 -3.78
C PRO A 13 -20.76 -0.65 -5.05
N GLN A 14 -21.11 -0.03 -6.19
CA GLN A 14 -20.52 -0.38 -7.47
C GLN A 14 -19.07 0.09 -7.41
N VAL A 15 -18.19 -0.79 -6.93
CA VAL A 15 -16.76 -0.60 -7.04
C VAL A 15 -16.48 -0.60 -8.53
N LYS A 16 -16.20 0.58 -9.09
CA LYS A 16 -15.80 0.72 -10.49
C LYS A 16 -14.58 -0.16 -10.69
N ARG A 17 -14.74 -1.24 -11.47
CA ARG A 17 -13.61 -2.11 -11.80
C ARG A 17 -12.62 -1.29 -12.63
N GLU A 18 -11.43 -1.09 -12.09
CA GLU A 18 -10.35 -0.45 -12.81
C GLU A 18 -9.92 -1.31 -14.00
N THR A 19 -9.58 -0.66 -15.10
CA THR A 19 -8.82 -1.28 -16.18
C THR A 19 -7.38 -1.52 -15.73
N GLN A 20 -6.68 -2.46 -16.38
CA GLN A 20 -5.27 -2.72 -16.08
C GLN A 20 -4.39 -1.45 -16.16
N ARG A 21 -4.66 -0.57 -17.13
CA ARG A 21 -3.95 0.70 -17.28
C ARG A 21 -4.20 1.65 -16.11
N GLU A 22 -5.46 1.80 -15.70
CA GLU A 22 -5.81 2.64 -14.53
C GLU A 22 -5.14 2.11 -13.27
N THR A 23 -5.14 0.78 -13.06
CA THR A 23 -4.47 0.15 -11.92
C THR A 23 -2.96 0.41 -11.90
N VAL A 24 -2.28 0.30 -13.05
CA VAL A 24 -0.85 0.58 -13.13
C VAL A 24 -0.54 2.04 -12.81
N LEU A 25 -1.31 2.99 -13.36
CA LEU A 25 -1.12 4.41 -13.12
C LEU A 25 -1.37 4.79 -11.65
N ARG A 26 -2.40 4.21 -11.03
CA ARG A 26 -2.68 4.38 -9.61
C ARG A 26 -1.53 3.85 -8.75
N ALA A 27 -1.10 2.60 -8.98
CA ALA A 27 0.00 2.00 -8.25
C ALA A 27 1.31 2.81 -8.41
N GLN A 28 1.58 3.32 -9.61
CA GLN A 28 2.74 4.19 -9.85
C GLN A 28 2.65 5.49 -9.05
N SER A 29 1.46 6.12 -8.98
CA SER A 29 1.26 7.34 -8.18
C SER A 29 1.50 7.09 -6.70
N GLU A 30 0.93 6.01 -6.16
CA GLU A 30 1.07 5.62 -4.75
C GLU A 30 2.54 5.37 -4.39
N ILE A 31 3.27 4.64 -5.24
CA ILE A 31 4.71 4.42 -5.06
C ILE A 31 5.44 5.77 -5.06
N ASN A 32 5.19 6.63 -6.04
CA ASN A 32 5.86 7.94 -6.13
C ASN A 32 5.63 8.81 -4.89
N GLU A 33 4.41 8.83 -4.37
CA GLU A 33 4.06 9.57 -3.14
C GLU A 33 4.88 9.08 -1.95
N ILE A 34 5.00 7.76 -1.76
CA ILE A 34 5.79 7.16 -0.68
C ILE A 34 7.27 7.51 -0.85
N LEU A 35 7.85 7.25 -2.02
CA LEU A 35 9.28 7.49 -2.27
C LEU A 35 9.63 9.00 -2.17
N ALA A 36 8.69 9.89 -2.46
CA ALA A 36 8.84 11.32 -2.28
C ALA A 36 9.03 11.73 -0.80
N THR A 37 8.51 10.95 0.16
CA THR A 37 8.69 11.21 1.60
C THR A 37 10.02 10.71 2.17
N LEU A 38 10.69 9.77 1.50
CA LEU A 38 11.90 9.14 2.02
C LEU A 38 13.14 10.05 1.93
N SER A 39 13.96 10.02 2.98
CA SER A 39 15.27 10.65 3.03
C SER A 39 16.22 9.73 3.81
N PRO A 40 17.24 9.13 3.16
CA PRO A 40 17.67 9.34 1.77
C PRO A 40 16.68 8.76 0.74
N LYS A 41 16.84 9.18 -0.53
CA LYS A 41 16.04 8.64 -1.64
C LYS A 41 16.47 7.20 -1.97
N PRO A 42 15.52 6.26 -2.17
CA PRO A 42 15.84 4.88 -2.50
C PRO A 42 16.35 4.74 -3.93
N ARG A 43 17.13 3.70 -4.18
CA ARG A 43 17.56 3.30 -5.54
C ARG A 43 16.49 2.39 -6.16
N ILE A 44 16.22 2.58 -7.45
CA ILE A 44 15.31 1.72 -8.22
C ILE A 44 16.13 1.01 -9.30
N THR A 45 16.00 -0.31 -9.40
CA THR A 45 16.60 -1.12 -10.46
C THR A 45 15.49 -1.78 -11.27
N ILE A 46 15.54 -1.62 -12.60
CA ILE A 46 14.53 -2.16 -13.53
C ILE A 46 15.15 -3.34 -14.26
N TYR A 47 14.40 -4.44 -14.37
CA TYR A 47 14.76 -5.64 -15.11
C TYR A 47 13.79 -5.81 -16.29
N PRO A 48 14.12 -5.26 -17.48
CA PRO A 48 13.19 -5.22 -18.61
C PRO A 48 12.79 -6.61 -19.12
N GLU A 49 13.73 -7.55 -19.13
CA GLU A 49 13.49 -8.92 -19.61
C GLU A 49 12.51 -9.71 -18.74
N GLU A 50 12.44 -9.36 -17.45
CA GLU A 50 11.51 -9.98 -16.48
C GLU A 50 10.22 -9.18 -16.30
N GLY A 51 10.20 -7.92 -16.77
CA GLY A 51 9.10 -6.99 -16.52
C GLY A 51 8.95 -6.60 -15.05
N SER A 52 10.06 -6.59 -14.29
CA SER A 52 10.07 -6.37 -12.84
C SER A 52 10.99 -5.20 -12.45
N PHE A 53 10.88 -4.76 -11.20
CA PHE A 53 11.81 -3.79 -10.61
C PHE A 53 11.97 -4.06 -9.10
N THR A 54 13.11 -3.64 -8.56
CA THR A 54 13.38 -3.64 -7.12
C THR A 54 13.58 -2.20 -6.62
N ILE A 55 13.24 -1.96 -5.36
CA ILE A 55 13.46 -0.68 -4.67
C ILE A 55 14.34 -0.97 -3.44
N ASP A 56 15.53 -0.37 -3.40
CA ASP A 56 16.41 -0.41 -2.24
C ASP A 56 15.92 0.63 -1.23
N LEU A 57 15.11 0.17 -0.28
CA LEU A 57 14.56 1.00 0.80
C LEU A 57 15.64 1.39 1.82
N PRO A 58 15.51 2.55 2.50
CA PRO A 58 16.38 2.90 3.61
C PRO A 58 16.26 1.87 4.75
N GLU A 59 17.32 1.73 5.56
CA GLU A 59 17.36 0.80 6.69
C GLU A 59 16.23 1.04 7.71
N GLN A 60 15.84 2.31 7.87
CA GLN A 60 14.73 2.69 8.72
C GLN A 60 13.76 3.58 7.93
N MET A 61 12.49 3.19 7.91
CA MET A 61 11.45 3.99 7.28
C MET A 61 10.99 5.12 8.22
N PRO A 62 10.52 6.27 7.70
CA PRO A 62 10.14 7.42 8.53
C PRO A 62 9.01 7.17 9.53
N ASP A 63 8.14 6.20 9.25
CA ASP A 63 7.07 5.72 10.13
C ASP A 63 7.63 4.82 11.25
N GLU A 64 8.62 4.00 10.95
CA GLU A 64 9.32 3.15 11.92
C GLU A 64 10.16 3.97 12.90
N ALA A 65 10.75 5.09 12.46
CA ALA A 65 11.51 6.00 13.34
C ALA A 65 10.63 6.68 14.42
N LYS A 66 9.32 6.77 14.19
CA LYS A 66 8.36 7.35 15.16
C LYS A 66 7.80 6.31 16.12
N ALA A 67 7.95 5.02 15.82
CA ALA A 67 7.59 3.97 16.75
C ALA A 67 8.64 3.95 17.88
N LEU A 68 8.19 4.24 19.11
CA LEU A 68 9.03 4.01 20.28
C LEU A 68 9.50 2.55 20.27
N PRO A 69 10.78 2.26 20.58
CA PRO A 69 11.20 0.87 20.77
C PRO A 69 10.26 0.24 21.80
N ALA A 70 9.78 -0.97 21.49
CA ALA A 70 8.94 -1.71 22.43
C ALA A 70 9.69 -1.81 23.76
N PRO A 71 9.03 -1.54 24.91
CA PRO A 71 9.70 -1.62 26.20
C PRO A 71 10.31 -3.01 26.34
N ASP A 72 11.59 -3.06 26.73
CA ASP A 72 12.29 -4.32 27.00
C ASP A 72 11.44 -5.13 27.97
N LYS A 73 10.99 -6.31 27.53
CA LYS A 73 10.40 -7.28 28.47
C LYS A 73 11.53 -7.63 29.45
N PRO A 74 11.36 -7.38 30.77
CA PRO A 74 12.32 -7.90 31.73
C PRO A 74 12.36 -9.42 31.57
N GLU A 75 13.55 -9.94 31.29
CA GLU A 75 13.82 -11.37 31.29
C GLU A 75 13.50 -11.91 32.68
N THR A 76 12.50 -12.79 32.77
CA THR A 76 12.16 -13.58 33.96
C THR A 76 13.06 -14.79 34.08
#